data_AF-A0A7S3WTV3-F1
#
_entry.id   AF-A0A7S3WTV3-F1
#
_cell.length_a   1.000
_cell.length_b   1.000
_cell.length_c   1.000
_cell.angle_alpha   90.00
_cell.angle_beta   90.00
_cell.angle_gamma   90.00
#
_symmetry.space_group_name_H-M   'P 1'
#
loop_
_entity.id
_entity.type
_entity.pdbx_description
1 polymer ?
#
loop_
_entity_poly.entity_id
_entity_poly.type
_entity_poly.pdbx_seq_one_letter_code
_entity_poly.pdbx_strand_id
1 'polypeptide(L)'
;NQPVSRTRDEAETILRGALRELTQEAKTMKLPADASKAKMAALQPTPKYVALCKQLSECTTAQKGGGMMGDLGWLSADQLSRFGPTFAETAKSLAVGQWSDLAGSEHGIHVLQRIA
;
A
#
# COMPACT_ATOMS: atom_id res chain seq x y z
N ASN A 1 -14.65 -11.49 2.28
CA ASN A 1 -13.88 -11.54 1.02
C ASN A 1 -14.78 -11.08 -0.10
N GLN A 2 -14.48 -9.96 -0.74
CA GLN A 2 -15.06 -9.70 -2.06
C GLN A 2 -14.41 -10.67 -3.05
N PRO A 3 -15.16 -11.26 -3.99
CA PRO A 3 -14.57 -12.08 -5.03
C PRO A 3 -13.66 -11.22 -5.90
N VAL A 4 -12.47 -11.74 -6.25
CA VAL A 4 -11.56 -11.09 -7.21
C VAL A 4 -12.30 -11.03 -8.53
N SER A 5 -12.73 -9.83 -8.89
CA SER A 5 -13.66 -9.60 -10.01
C SER A 5 -12.95 -9.25 -11.30
N ARG A 6 -11.68 -8.85 -11.19
CA ARG A 6 -10.87 -8.27 -12.26
C ARG A 6 -9.87 -9.29 -12.78
N THR A 7 -9.61 -9.24 -14.08
CA THR A 7 -8.48 -9.96 -14.66
C THR A 7 -7.16 -9.33 -14.18
N ARG A 8 -6.07 -10.09 -14.29
CA ARG A 8 -4.75 -9.61 -13.87
C ARG A 8 -4.33 -8.33 -14.61
N ASP A 9 -4.58 -8.26 -15.91
CA ASP A 9 -4.18 -7.14 -16.76
C ASP A 9 -4.99 -5.87 -16.45
N GLU A 10 -6.28 -6.03 -16.15
CA GLU A 10 -7.13 -4.93 -15.69
C GLU A 10 -6.67 -4.40 -14.33
N ALA A 11 -6.41 -5.31 -13.38
CA ALA A 11 -5.90 -4.96 -12.05
C ALA A 11 -4.54 -4.25 -12.15
N GLU A 12 -3.66 -4.70 -13.04
CA GLU A 12 -2.38 -4.05 -13.29
C GLU A 12 -2.57 -2.62 -13.80
N THR A 13 -3.39 -2.44 -14.85
CA THR A 13 -3.63 -1.12 -15.45
C THR A 13 -4.19 -0.13 -14.42
N ILE A 14 -5.16 -0.58 -13.62
CA ILE A 14 -5.78 0.22 -12.56
C ILE A 14 -4.75 0.59 -11.47
N LEU A 15 -3.97 -0.37 -10.99
CA LEU A 15 -2.97 -0.12 -9.96
C LEU A 15 -1.84 0.80 -10.45
N ARG A 16 -1.44 0.71 -11.71
CA ARG A 16 -0.48 1.67 -12.30
C ARG A 16 -1.02 3.10 -12.30
N GLY A 17 -2.32 3.27 -12.56
CA GLY A 17 -3.00 4.56 -12.43
C GLY A 17 -2.98 5.06 -10.98
N ALA A 18 -3.43 4.23 -10.04
CA ALA A 18 -3.46 4.55 -8.62
C ALA A 18 -2.05 4.91 -8.07
N LEU A 19 -1.02 4.14 -8.43
CA LEU A 19 0.36 4.39 -8.01
C LEU A 19 0.88 5.74 -8.50
N ARG A 20 0.52 6.15 -9.73
CA ARG A 20 0.87 7.49 -10.24
C ARG A 20 0.23 8.57 -9.37
N GLU A 21 -1.05 8.43 -9.05
CA GLU A 21 -1.76 9.41 -8.21
C GLU A 21 -1.17 9.51 -6.79
N LEU A 22 -0.89 8.37 -6.16
CA LEU A 22 -0.25 8.30 -4.84
C LEU A 22 1.16 8.90 -4.84
N THR A 23 1.93 8.63 -5.89
CA THR A 23 3.28 9.17 -6.03
C THR A 23 3.27 10.69 -6.26
N GLN A 24 2.30 11.20 -7.03
CA GLN A 24 2.14 12.64 -7.23
C GLN A 24 1.75 13.34 -5.92
N GLU A 25 0.81 12.77 -5.17
CA GLU A 25 0.45 13.30 -3.86
C GLU A 25 1.66 13.33 -2.92
N ALA A 26 2.40 12.23 -2.82
CA ALA A 26 3.60 12.14 -1.98
C ALA A 26 4.68 13.19 -2.35
N LYS A 27 4.81 13.55 -3.64
CA LYS A 27 5.73 14.61 -4.10
C LYS A 27 5.25 16.01 -3.73
N THR A 28 3.95 16.24 -3.74
CA THR A 28 3.36 17.53 -3.36
C THR A 28 3.30 17.73 -1.84
N MET A 29 3.32 16.63 -1.09
CA MET A 29 3.30 16.64 0.36
C MET A 29 4.68 17.06 0.90
N LYS A 30 4.77 18.28 1.42
CA LYS A 30 5.97 18.74 2.12
C LYS A 30 6.07 18.02 3.46
N LEU A 31 6.97 17.04 3.54
CA LEU A 31 7.31 16.42 4.81
C LEU A 31 7.90 17.50 5.76
N PRO A 32 7.53 17.50 7.05
CA PRO A 32 8.15 18.36 8.05
C PRO A 32 9.68 18.19 8.05
N ALA A 33 10.42 19.29 8.22
CA ALA A 33 11.88 19.23 8.35
C ALA A 33 12.35 18.45 9.60
N ASP A 34 11.47 18.32 10.60
CA ASP A 34 11.70 17.51 11.80
C ASP A 34 11.46 16.02 11.49
N ALA A 35 12.49 15.21 11.70
CA ALA A 35 12.47 13.78 11.39
C ALA A 35 11.41 12.99 12.17
N SER A 36 11.08 13.40 13.40
CA SER A 36 10.05 12.74 14.22
C SER A 36 8.65 13.05 13.67
N LYS A 37 8.41 14.30 13.27
CA LYS A 37 7.15 14.69 12.63
C LYS A 37 7.00 14.12 11.21
N ALA A 38 8.10 13.99 10.47
CA ALA A 38 8.11 13.33 9.16
C ALA A 38 7.75 11.85 9.25
N LYS A 39 8.29 11.14 10.25
CA LYS A 39 7.89 9.75 10.53
C LYS A 39 6.42 9.63 10.92
N MET A 40 5.92 10.52 11.78
CA MET A 40 4.50 10.54 12.13
C MET A 40 3.58 10.83 10.94
N ALA A 41 3.98 11.73 10.04
CA ALA A 41 3.23 12.01 8.83
C ALA A 41 3.21 10.81 7.86
N ALA A 42 4.34 10.12 7.71
CA ALA A 42 4.45 8.90 6.88
C ALA A 42 3.64 7.72 7.44
N LEU A 43 3.39 7.69 8.76
CA LEU A 43 2.55 6.69 9.43
C LEU A 43 1.05 6.91 9.21
N GLN A 44 0.63 8.10 8.77
CA GLN A 44 -0.78 8.38 8.55
C GLN A 44 -1.12 8.17 7.06
N PRO A 45 -2.15 7.37 6.75
CA PRO A 45 -2.61 7.27 5.38
C PRO A 45 -3.13 8.62 4.89
N THR A 46 -2.83 8.93 3.64
CA THR A 46 -3.35 10.14 3.01
C THR A 46 -4.84 9.96 2.67
N PRO A 47 -5.61 11.06 2.59
CA PRO A 47 -7.01 10.99 2.15
C PRO A 47 -7.16 10.34 0.77
N LYS A 48 -6.20 10.57 -0.14
CA LYS A 48 -6.20 9.97 -1.48
C LYS A 48 -6.00 8.46 -1.41
N TYR A 49 -5.06 7.99 -0.59
CA TYR A 49 -4.89 6.55 -0.35
C TYR A 49 -6.16 5.92 0.22
N VAL A 50 -6.78 6.53 1.23
CA VAL A 50 -8.02 6.00 1.83
C VAL A 50 -9.12 5.86 0.77
N ALA A 51 -9.29 6.87 -0.10
CA ALA A 51 -10.27 6.84 -1.18
C ALA A 51 -9.97 5.72 -2.21
N LEU A 52 -8.72 5.62 -2.67
CA LEU A 52 -8.29 4.59 -3.62
C LEU A 52 -8.37 3.19 -3.03
N CYS A 53 -7.96 3.01 -1.77
CA CYS A 53 -8.04 1.73 -1.06
C CYS A 53 -9.49 1.26 -0.97
N LYS A 54 -10.42 2.14 -0.57
CA LYS A 54 -11.85 1.81 -0.50
C LYS A 54 -12.45 1.40 -1.84
N GLN A 55 -12.02 2.05 -2.92
CA GLN A 55 -12.58 1.84 -4.25
C GLN A 55 -11.97 0.62 -4.97
N LEU A 56 -10.67 0.38 -4.79
CA LEU A 56 -9.90 -0.55 -5.61
C LEU A 56 -9.49 -1.82 -4.89
N SER A 57 -9.20 -1.75 -3.59
CA SER A 57 -8.68 -2.90 -2.84
C SER A 57 -9.78 -3.92 -2.56
N GLU A 58 -9.53 -5.16 -3.00
CA GLU A 58 -10.41 -6.31 -2.76
C GLU A 58 -10.02 -7.06 -1.47
N CYS A 59 -8.99 -6.60 -0.76
CA CYS A 59 -8.56 -7.19 0.51
C CYS A 59 -9.53 -6.83 1.65
N THR A 60 -9.71 -7.72 2.62
CA THR A 60 -10.54 -7.46 3.81
C THR A 60 -10.03 -6.28 4.63
N THR A 61 -8.75 -5.92 4.53
CA THR A 61 -8.20 -4.74 5.21
C THR A 61 -8.76 -3.43 4.68
N ALA A 62 -9.29 -3.38 3.46
CA ALA A 62 -10.00 -2.22 2.92
C ALA A 62 -11.31 -1.90 3.69
N GLN A 63 -11.82 -2.86 4.47
CA GLN A 63 -13.02 -2.69 5.29
C GLN A 63 -12.72 -2.10 6.68
N LYS A 64 -11.43 -1.96 7.04
CA LYS A 64 -11.03 -1.30 8.28
C LYS A 64 -11.44 0.17 8.24
N GLY A 65 -11.88 0.70 9.38
CA GLY A 65 -12.33 2.09 9.49
C GLY A 65 -11.20 3.10 9.56
N GLY A 66 -11.45 4.31 9.06
CA GLY A 66 -10.58 5.48 9.24
C GLY A 66 -9.15 5.27 8.69
N GLY A 67 -8.16 5.66 9.50
CA GLY A 67 -6.74 5.58 9.14
C GLY A 67 -6.13 4.17 9.13
N MET A 68 -6.93 3.12 9.33
CA MET A 68 -6.47 1.73 9.27
C MET A 68 -6.86 1.05 7.97
N MET A 69 -7.46 1.77 7.02
CA MET A 69 -7.94 1.22 5.76
C MET A 69 -6.78 0.68 4.92
N GLY A 70 -6.83 -0.60 4.57
CA GLY A 70 -5.76 -1.28 3.86
C GLY A 70 -4.49 -1.52 4.70
N ASP A 71 -4.45 -1.07 5.95
CA ASP A 71 -3.32 -1.29 6.84
C ASP A 71 -3.17 -2.78 7.16
N LEU A 72 -1.94 -3.30 7.07
CA LEU A 72 -1.61 -4.68 7.41
C LEU A 72 -1.09 -4.82 8.86
N GLY A 73 -0.84 -3.71 9.53
CA GLY A 73 -0.21 -3.67 10.85
C GLY A 73 1.26 -4.07 10.81
N TRP A 74 1.80 -4.39 11.98
CA TRP A 74 3.15 -4.89 12.12
C TRP A 74 3.21 -6.36 11.72
N LEU A 75 3.91 -6.64 10.61
CA LEU A 75 4.16 -7.99 10.14
C LEU A 75 5.59 -8.40 10.45
N SER A 76 5.75 -9.59 11.05
CA SER A 76 7.07 -10.23 11.17
C SER A 76 7.56 -10.76 9.81
N ALA A 77 8.85 -11.09 9.71
CA ALA A 77 9.42 -11.67 8.49
C ALA A 77 8.74 -13.01 8.11
N ASP A 78 8.33 -13.82 9.08
CA ASP A 78 7.56 -15.05 8.85
C ASP A 78 6.18 -14.71 8.26
N GLN A 79 5.47 -13.74 8.85
CA GLN A 79 4.15 -13.33 8.36
C GLN A 79 4.21 -12.73 6.96
N LEU A 80 5.25 -11.95 6.62
CA LEU A 80 5.46 -11.42 5.27
C LEU A 80 5.66 -12.55 4.25
N SER A 81 6.40 -13.59 4.62
CA SER A 81 6.68 -14.73 3.75
C SER A 81 5.40 -15.49 3.34
N ARG A 82 4.33 -15.41 4.15
CA ARG A 82 3.03 -16.02 3.84
C ARG A 82 2.31 -15.36 2.68
N PHE A 83 2.68 -14.14 2.28
CA PHE A 83 2.15 -13.48 1.09
C PHE A 83 2.95 -13.84 -0.18
N GLY A 84 3.95 -14.71 -0.08
CA GLY A 84 4.81 -15.13 -1.17
C GLY A 84 6.11 -14.32 -1.30
N PRO A 85 7.11 -14.86 -2.03
CA PRO A 85 8.46 -14.32 -2.06
C PRO A 85 8.51 -12.91 -2.66
N THR A 86 7.81 -12.66 -3.77
CA THR A 86 7.79 -11.35 -4.44
C THR A 86 7.23 -10.25 -3.55
N PHE A 87 6.13 -10.54 -2.83
CA PHE A 87 5.54 -9.59 -1.88
C PHE A 87 6.51 -9.30 -0.73
N ALA A 88 7.06 -10.35 -0.11
CA ALA A 88 7.94 -10.22 1.04
C ALA A 88 9.22 -9.43 0.70
N GLU A 89 9.86 -9.74 -0.42
CA GLU A 89 11.08 -9.04 -0.86
C GLU A 89 10.78 -7.58 -1.24
N THR A 90 9.66 -7.33 -1.92
CA THR A 90 9.22 -5.97 -2.22
C THR A 90 9.04 -5.16 -0.94
N ALA A 91 8.26 -5.67 0.02
CA ALA A 91 8.01 -4.98 1.30
C ALA A 91 9.30 -4.67 2.08
N LYS A 92 10.26 -5.61 2.13
CA LYS A 92 11.55 -5.43 2.83
C LYS A 92 12.44 -4.39 2.15
N SER A 93 12.40 -4.30 0.82
CA SER A 93 13.24 -3.39 0.04
C SER A 93 12.84 -1.92 0.17
N LEU A 94 11.61 -1.64 0.63
CA LEU A 94 11.10 -0.28 0.75
C LEU A 94 11.75 0.47 1.91
N ALA A 95 12.04 1.75 1.66
CA ALA A 95 12.28 2.73 2.70
C ALA A 95 10.97 3.18 3.35
N VAL A 96 11.03 3.69 4.58
CA VAL A 96 9.86 4.27 5.26
C VAL A 96 9.30 5.44 4.44
N GLY A 97 7.98 5.43 4.22
CA GLY A 97 7.23 6.34 3.37
C GLY A 97 7.20 5.98 1.88
N GLN A 98 8.00 5.00 1.44
CA GLN A 98 8.12 4.65 0.03
C GLN A 98 6.97 3.75 -0.44
N TRP A 99 6.44 4.08 -1.62
CA TRP A 99 5.55 3.22 -2.41
C TRP A 99 6.35 2.24 -3.26
N SER A 100 5.91 0.99 -3.31
CA SER A 100 6.47 -0.02 -4.21
C SER A 100 5.99 0.15 -5.64
N ASP A 101 6.69 -0.50 -6.56
CA ASP A 101 6.07 -0.94 -7.81
C ASP A 101 5.11 -2.11 -7.53
N LEU A 102 4.55 -2.71 -8.56
CA LEU A 102 3.57 -3.78 -8.41
C LEU A 102 4.19 -5.08 -7.90
N ALA A 103 3.68 -5.58 -6.78
CA ALA A 103 4.06 -6.87 -6.21
C ALA A 103 2.98 -7.92 -6.52
N GLY A 104 3.38 -9.04 -7.13
CA GLY A 104 2.48 -10.17 -7.34
C GLY A 104 2.48 -11.15 -6.16
N SER A 105 1.32 -11.75 -5.88
CA SER A 105 1.20 -12.92 -5.01
C SER A 105 0.09 -13.86 -5.49
N GLU A 106 -0.12 -14.97 -4.77
CA GLU A 106 -1.27 -15.86 -4.97
C GLU A 106 -2.63 -15.15 -4.77
N HIS A 107 -2.65 -14.04 -4.02
CA HIS A 107 -3.83 -13.24 -3.77
C HIS A 107 -4.08 -12.15 -4.81
N GLY A 108 -3.22 -12.02 -5.82
CA GLY A 108 -3.36 -11.04 -6.90
C GLY A 108 -2.15 -10.13 -7.05
N ILE A 109 -2.40 -8.84 -7.32
CA ILE A 109 -1.38 -7.82 -7.54
C ILE A 109 -1.59 -6.67 -6.56
N HIS A 110 -0.49 -6.14 -6.03
CA HIS A 110 -0.50 -5.25 -4.86
C HIS A 110 0.40 -4.04 -5.09
N VAL A 111 0.01 -2.93 -4.48
CA VAL A 111 0.87 -1.75 -4.27
C VAL A 111 1.08 -1.62 -2.77
N LEU A 112 2.33 -1.51 -2.33
CA LEU A 112 2.71 -1.51 -0.92
C LEU A 112 3.29 -0.16 -0.54
N GLN A 113 3.00 0.29 0.68
CA GLN A 113 3.75 1.37 1.33
C GLN A 113 4.33 0.84 2.62
N ARG A 114 5.62 1.12 2.85
CA ARG A 114 6.23 0.87 4.15
C ARG A 114 6.05 2.10 5.02
N ILE A 115 5.32 1.99 6.12
CA ILE A 115 5.05 3.12 7.02
C ILE A 115 5.99 3.18 8.23
N ALA A 116 6.78 2.12 8.49
CA ALA A 116 7.77 2.05 9.58
C ALA A 116 8.93 1.09 9.26
#